data_AF-A0A3B0VJE5-F1
#
_entry.id   AF-A0A3B0VJE5-F1
#
_cell.length_a   1.000
_cell.length_b   1.000
_cell.length_c   1.000
_cell.angle_alpha   90.00
_cell.angle_beta   90.00
_cell.angle_gamma   90.00
#
_symmetry.space_group_name_H-M   'P 1'
#
loop_
_entity.id
_entity.type
_entity.pdbx_description
1 polymer ?
#
loop_
_entity_poly.entity_id
_entity_poly.type
_entity_poly.pdbx_seq_one_letter_code
_entity_poly.pdbx_strand_id
1 'polypeptide(L)'
;MTEKKNQIPVENPQELAEYRARLREDRQGLIEEIIQEGQENGLFDNLPGKGKPLNLHKNHYADDMALANELLKKNDLPPAWILQRNEILAKIAKLRAEIERQWEWHRQEFTVPTANKGQLTIRWDDSCLNWLEEITALNKSIESFNLKRPFDNIEIFKLSLENELKQANAPRWLR
;
A
#
# COMPACT_ATOMS: atom_id res chain seq x y z
N MET A 1 -59.45 9.20 20.55
CA MET A 1 -59.02 9.94 19.34
C MET A 1 -58.11 8.99 18.57
N THR A 2 -58.65 8.43 17.49
CA THR A 2 -58.12 7.25 16.80
C THR A 2 -56.98 7.63 15.85
N GLU A 3 -55.83 6.99 16.05
CA GLU A 3 -54.68 6.98 15.14
C GLU A 3 -55.11 6.53 13.74
N LYS A 4 -55.07 7.44 12.77
CA LYS A 4 -55.20 7.07 11.36
C LYS A 4 -53.88 6.45 10.91
N LYS A 5 -53.85 5.12 10.83
CA LYS A 5 -52.78 4.35 10.19
C LYS A 5 -52.52 4.91 8.78
N ASN A 6 -51.28 5.30 8.52
CA ASN A 6 -50.74 5.54 7.19
C ASN A 6 -50.71 4.21 6.42
N GLN A 7 -51.84 3.82 5.82
CA GLN A 7 -51.88 2.72 4.85
C GLN A 7 -51.49 3.26 3.48
N ILE A 8 -50.43 2.70 2.90
CA ILE A 8 -49.98 3.00 1.53
C ILE A 8 -51.03 2.39 0.58
N PRO A 9 -51.83 3.19 -0.14
CA PRO A 9 -52.94 2.69 -0.94
C PRO A 9 -52.43 2.36 -2.33
N VAL A 10 -51.74 1.23 -2.51
CA VAL A 10 -51.22 0.90 -3.83
C VAL A 10 -51.17 -0.60 -4.12
N GLU A 11 -52.06 -1.08 -4.99
CA GLU A 11 -52.08 -2.47 -5.50
C GLU A 11 -51.37 -2.62 -6.86
N ASN A 12 -51.07 -1.52 -7.57
CA ASN A 12 -50.46 -1.51 -8.91
C ASN A 12 -48.99 -1.00 -8.90
N PRO A 13 -48.03 -1.70 -9.54
CA PRO A 13 -46.64 -1.25 -9.65
C PRO A 13 -46.43 0.18 -10.22
N GLN A 14 -47.29 0.64 -11.14
CA GLN A 14 -47.18 1.97 -11.74
C GLN A 14 -47.56 3.09 -10.75
N GLU A 15 -48.66 2.91 -10.03
CA GLU A 15 -49.12 3.86 -9.00
C GLU A 15 -48.13 3.97 -7.84
N LEU A 16 -47.35 2.92 -7.54
CA LEU A 16 -46.35 2.92 -6.47
C LEU A 16 -45.14 3.78 -6.84
N ALA A 17 -44.76 3.75 -8.13
CA ALA A 17 -43.70 4.59 -8.66
C ALA A 17 -44.09 6.08 -8.62
N GLU A 18 -45.33 6.39 -8.98
CA GLU A 18 -45.89 7.75 -8.92
C GLU A 18 -46.04 8.28 -7.48
N TYR A 19 -46.51 7.45 -6.55
CA TYR A 19 -46.57 7.79 -5.12
C TYR A 19 -45.17 8.05 -4.54
N ARG A 20 -44.19 7.19 -4.87
CA ARG A 20 -42.79 7.39 -4.48
C ARG A 20 -42.17 8.63 -5.13
N ALA A 21 -42.56 8.98 -6.35
CA ALA A 21 -42.10 10.19 -7.02
C ALA A 21 -42.65 11.43 -6.32
N ARG A 22 -43.97 11.48 -6.05
CA ARG A 22 -44.59 12.56 -5.27
C ARG A 22 -43.97 12.73 -3.89
N LEU A 23 -43.75 11.66 -3.14
CA LEU A 23 -43.06 11.75 -1.84
C LEU A 23 -41.63 12.29 -1.95
N ARG A 24 -40.90 11.96 -3.02
CA ARG A 24 -39.56 12.50 -3.24
C ARG A 24 -39.62 13.98 -3.57
N GLU A 25 -40.59 14.39 -4.37
CA GLU A 25 -40.78 15.78 -4.80
C GLU A 25 -41.25 16.66 -3.64
N ASP A 26 -42.22 16.22 -2.85
CA ASP A 26 -42.66 16.89 -1.61
C ASP A 26 -41.50 17.02 -0.61
N ARG A 27 -40.66 15.97 -0.48
CA ARG A 27 -39.49 16.00 0.40
C ARG A 27 -38.40 16.93 -0.13
N GLN A 28 -38.17 16.97 -1.43
CA GLN A 28 -37.22 17.89 -2.04
C GLN A 28 -37.67 19.34 -1.84
N GLY A 29 -38.93 19.65 -2.14
CA GLY A 29 -39.50 20.98 -1.91
C GLY A 29 -39.38 21.44 -0.46
N LEU A 30 -39.68 20.56 0.50
CA LEU A 30 -39.50 20.85 1.93
C LEU A 30 -38.04 21.12 2.30
N ILE A 31 -37.10 20.35 1.75
CA ILE A 31 -35.66 20.56 2.00
C ILE A 31 -35.21 21.89 1.41
N GLU A 32 -35.64 22.22 0.18
CA GLU A 32 -35.35 23.50 -0.47
C GLU A 32 -35.87 24.68 0.35
N GLU A 33 -37.11 24.60 0.84
CA GLU A 33 -37.74 25.64 1.66
C GLU A 33 -36.95 25.86 2.97
N ILE A 34 -36.53 24.79 3.64
CA ILE A 34 -35.69 24.86 4.86
C ILE A 34 -34.32 25.47 4.56
N ILE A 35 -33.69 25.11 3.43
CA ILE A 35 -32.39 25.68 3.03
C ILE A 35 -32.53 27.17 2.75
N GLN A 36 -33.59 27.58 2.04
CA GLN A 36 -33.84 28.97 1.68
C GLN A 36 -34.17 29.82 2.90
N GLU A 37 -35.04 29.35 3.78
CA GLU A 37 -35.31 29.97 5.08
C GLU A 37 -34.02 30.07 5.91
N GLY A 38 -33.15 29.06 5.84
CA GLY A 38 -31.84 29.08 6.47
C GLY A 38 -30.91 30.18 5.93
N GLN A 39 -30.90 30.39 4.62
CA GLN A 39 -30.13 31.45 3.96
C GLN A 39 -30.67 32.84 4.32
N GLU A 40 -31.99 33.02 4.30
CA GLU A 40 -32.65 34.30 4.66
C GLU A 40 -32.39 34.68 6.12
N ASN A 41 -32.37 33.70 7.01
CA ASN A 41 -32.04 33.90 8.43
C ASN A 41 -30.53 34.07 8.71
N GLY A 42 -29.68 34.09 7.68
CA GLY A 42 -28.24 34.28 7.83
C GLY A 42 -27.51 33.12 8.51
N LEU A 43 -28.12 31.92 8.58
CA LEU A 43 -27.49 30.73 9.20
C LEU A 43 -26.22 30.29 8.46
N PHE A 44 -26.04 30.71 7.21
CA PHE A 44 -24.87 30.45 6.38
C PHE A 44 -23.80 31.56 6.48
N ASP A 45 -24.05 32.65 7.21
CA ASP A 45 -23.17 33.82 7.18
C ASP A 45 -21.88 33.68 7.96
N ASN A 46 -21.86 32.83 8.99
CA ASN A 46 -20.69 32.57 9.83
C ASN A 46 -20.19 31.13 9.71
N LEU A 47 -20.24 30.56 8.50
CA LEU A 47 -19.71 29.23 8.27
C LEU A 47 -18.18 29.21 8.40
N PRO A 48 -17.61 28.18 9.05
CA PRO A 48 -16.17 28.02 9.15
C PRO A 48 -15.56 27.89 7.75
N GLY A 49 -14.74 28.87 7.36
CA GLY A 49 -14.08 28.89 6.06
C GLY A 49 -14.79 29.70 4.97
N LYS A 50 -15.89 30.41 5.26
CA LYS A 50 -16.55 31.33 4.31
C LYS A 50 -15.53 32.33 3.72
N GLY A 51 -15.45 32.40 2.40
CA GLY A 51 -14.54 33.30 1.66
C GLY A 51 -13.07 32.86 1.60
N LYS A 52 -12.70 31.74 2.21
CA LYS A 52 -11.35 31.16 2.08
C LYS A 52 -11.35 30.09 0.98
N PRO A 53 -10.26 29.97 0.20
CA PRO A 53 -10.14 28.89 -0.77
C PRO A 53 -10.25 27.54 -0.06
N LEU A 54 -10.99 26.61 -0.68
CA LEU A 54 -11.20 25.27 -0.15
C LEU A 54 -9.85 24.56 -0.01
N ASN A 55 -9.55 24.03 1.19
CA ASN A 55 -8.34 23.24 1.41
C ASN A 55 -8.50 21.84 0.82
N LEU A 56 -8.21 21.71 -0.48
CA LEU A 56 -8.23 20.44 -1.22
C LEU A 56 -7.24 19.40 -0.66
N HIS A 57 -6.27 19.84 0.15
CA HIS A 57 -5.27 18.98 0.77
C HIS A 57 -5.75 18.32 2.07
N LYS A 58 -6.86 18.77 2.65
CA LYS A 58 -7.39 18.22 3.90
C LYS A 58 -8.05 16.88 3.61
N ASN A 59 -7.30 15.81 3.81
CA ASN A 59 -7.85 14.47 3.69
C ASN A 59 -8.76 14.19 4.92
N HIS A 60 -10.08 14.21 4.71
CA HIS A 60 -11.07 13.93 5.76
C HIS A 60 -11.08 12.47 6.24
N TYR A 61 -10.38 11.58 5.52
CA TYR A 61 -10.18 10.18 5.87
C TYR A 61 -8.75 9.93 6.36
N ALA A 62 -8.02 10.98 6.72
CA ALA A 62 -6.63 10.83 7.11
C ALA A 62 -6.53 10.19 8.51
N ASP A 63 -5.78 9.10 8.54
CA ASP A 63 -5.42 8.30 9.71
C ASP A 63 -4.69 9.13 10.78
N ASP A 64 -4.45 8.57 11.98
CA ASP A 64 -3.77 9.26 13.11
C ASP A 64 -2.43 9.91 12.72
N MET A 65 -1.79 9.43 11.66
CA MET A 65 -0.52 9.92 11.12
C MET A 65 -0.64 11.05 10.09
N ALA A 66 -1.84 11.59 9.85
CA ALA A 66 -2.09 12.66 8.88
C ALA A 66 -1.17 13.88 9.07
N LEU A 67 -1.11 14.39 10.30
CA LEU A 67 -0.30 15.57 10.63
C LEU A 67 1.20 15.31 10.43
N ALA A 68 1.68 14.12 10.83
CA ALA A 68 3.07 13.72 10.63
C ALA A 68 3.42 13.63 9.14
N ASN A 69 2.55 13.02 8.33
CA ASN A 69 2.74 12.92 6.88
C ASN A 69 2.68 14.29 6.19
N GLU A 70 1.79 15.19 6.62
CA GLU A 70 1.73 16.57 6.11
C GLU A 70 2.99 17.35 6.45
N LEU A 71 3.52 17.23 7.66
CA LEU A 71 4.77 17.87 8.08
C LEU A 71 5.96 17.37 7.26
N LEU A 72 6.08 16.06 7.07
CA LEU A 72 7.14 15.48 6.24
C LEU A 72 7.04 15.97 4.79
N LYS A 73 5.83 15.96 4.22
CA LYS A 73 5.58 16.46 2.86
C LYS A 73 5.92 17.94 2.70
N LYS A 74 5.64 18.78 3.71
CA LYS A 74 6.03 20.21 3.69
C LYS A 74 7.54 20.44 3.70
N ASN A 75 8.32 19.46 4.16
CA ASN A 75 9.78 19.52 4.20
C ASN A 75 10.44 18.67 3.09
N ASP A 76 9.67 18.23 2.09
CA ASP A 76 10.13 17.32 1.02
C ASP A 76 10.76 16.02 1.54
N LEU A 77 10.34 15.55 2.72
CA LEU A 77 10.80 14.32 3.34
C LEU A 77 9.79 13.19 3.14
N PRO A 78 10.24 11.97 2.79
CA PRO A 78 9.37 10.82 2.70
C PRO A 78 9.02 10.25 4.09
N PRO A 79 7.84 9.65 4.26
CA PRO A 79 7.50 8.85 5.44
C PRO A 79 8.55 7.79 5.78
N ALA A 80 8.73 7.51 7.07
CA ALA A 80 9.73 6.56 7.56
C ALA A 80 9.64 5.17 6.91
N TRP A 81 8.42 4.69 6.65
CA TRP A 81 8.21 3.39 6.00
C TRP A 81 8.72 3.37 4.54
N ILE A 82 8.69 4.49 3.82
CA ILE A 82 9.26 4.58 2.46
C ILE A 82 10.78 4.43 2.51
N LEU A 83 11.43 5.12 3.46
CA LEU A 83 12.88 5.02 3.65
C LEU A 83 13.29 3.58 4.00
N GLN A 84 12.59 2.97 4.96
CA GLN A 84 12.84 1.58 5.36
C GLN A 84 12.66 0.61 4.17
N ARG A 85 11.62 0.80 3.36
CA ARG A 85 11.38 0.01 2.15
C ARG A 85 12.55 0.13 1.18
N ASN A 86 12.99 1.35 0.90
CA ASN A 86 14.09 1.60 -0.03
C ASN A 86 15.40 0.98 0.45
N GLU A 87 15.66 1.04 1.76
CA GLU A 87 16.83 0.40 2.36
C GLU A 87 16.80 -1.13 2.18
N ILE A 88 15.65 -1.76 2.46
CA ILE A 88 15.48 -3.21 2.26
C ILE A 88 15.70 -3.58 0.79
N LEU A 89 15.07 -2.85 -0.14
CA LEU A 89 15.22 -3.10 -1.58
C LEU A 89 16.67 -2.92 -2.06
N ALA A 90 17.38 -1.92 -1.54
CA ALA A 90 18.79 -1.72 -1.87
C ALA A 90 19.65 -2.89 -1.38
N LYS A 91 19.39 -3.43 -0.18
CA LYS A 91 20.09 -4.62 0.33
C LYS A 91 19.80 -5.87 -0.51
N ILE A 92 18.55 -6.07 -0.93
CA ILE A 92 18.17 -7.16 -1.83
C ILE A 92 18.90 -7.06 -3.17
N ALA A 93 18.94 -5.86 -3.76
CA ALA A 93 19.64 -5.62 -5.02
C ALA A 93 21.15 -5.89 -4.87
N LYS A 94 21.75 -5.49 -3.75
CA LYS A 94 23.16 -5.77 -3.47
C LYS A 94 23.44 -7.27 -3.36
N LEU A 95 22.62 -8.01 -2.62
CA LEU A 95 22.74 -9.47 -2.49
C LEU A 95 22.68 -10.15 -3.87
N ARG A 96 21.71 -9.77 -4.70
CA ARG A 96 21.55 -10.31 -6.06
C ARG A 96 22.76 -10.05 -6.94
N ALA A 97 23.26 -8.81 -6.95
CA ALA A 97 24.45 -8.45 -7.70
C ALA A 97 25.69 -9.22 -7.23
N GLU A 98 25.79 -9.51 -5.93
CA GLU A 98 26.89 -10.31 -5.39
C GLU A 98 26.80 -11.78 -5.82
N ILE A 99 25.59 -12.38 -5.78
CA ILE A 99 25.35 -13.75 -6.27
C ILE A 99 25.72 -13.85 -7.76
N GLU A 100 25.25 -12.93 -8.60
CA GLU A 100 25.54 -12.92 -10.03
C GLU A 100 27.04 -12.78 -10.30
N ARG A 101 27.71 -11.85 -9.61
CA ARG A 101 29.16 -11.65 -9.75
C ARG A 101 29.96 -12.88 -9.35
N GLN A 102 29.62 -13.50 -8.22
CA GLN A 102 30.29 -14.72 -7.76
C GLN A 102 30.05 -15.88 -8.71
N TRP A 103 28.83 -16.01 -9.26
CA TRP A 103 28.52 -17.06 -10.22
C TRP A 103 29.28 -16.88 -11.54
N GLU A 104 29.35 -15.66 -12.06
CA GLU A 104 30.07 -15.37 -13.30
C GLU A 104 31.57 -15.67 -13.14
N TRP A 105 32.17 -15.26 -12.02
CA TRP A 105 33.55 -15.62 -11.68
C TRP A 105 33.73 -17.14 -11.59
N HIS A 106 32.82 -17.83 -10.89
CA HIS A 106 32.90 -19.28 -10.70
C HIS A 106 32.82 -20.04 -12.03
N ARG A 107 31.91 -19.63 -12.93
CA ARG A 107 31.77 -20.21 -14.27
C ARG A 107 33.04 -20.08 -15.11
N GLN A 108 33.69 -18.91 -15.05
CA GLN A 108 34.93 -18.67 -15.79
C GLN A 108 36.07 -19.55 -15.26
N GLU A 109 36.25 -19.61 -13.93
CA GLU A 109 37.27 -20.43 -13.29
C GLU A 109 37.05 -21.93 -13.49
N PHE A 110 35.80 -22.39 -13.51
CA PHE A 110 35.48 -23.81 -13.72
C PHE A 110 35.83 -24.31 -15.14
N THR A 111 35.98 -23.39 -16.09
CA THR A 111 36.39 -23.67 -17.47
C THR A 111 37.91 -23.84 -17.59
N VAL A 112 38.68 -23.37 -16.60
CA VAL A 112 40.15 -23.43 -16.62
C VAL A 112 40.64 -24.86 -16.33
N PRO A 113 41.47 -25.47 -17.20
CA PRO A 113 41.90 -26.86 -17.05
C PRO A 113 42.75 -27.13 -15.79
N THR A 114 43.46 -26.13 -15.29
CA THR A 114 44.33 -26.21 -14.11
C THR A 114 43.61 -25.90 -12.80
N ALA A 115 42.32 -25.56 -12.83
CA ALA A 115 41.58 -25.17 -11.64
C ALA A 115 41.36 -26.36 -10.70
N ASN A 116 41.58 -26.13 -9.40
CA ASN A 116 41.23 -27.10 -8.37
C ASN A 116 39.72 -27.07 -8.12
N LYS A 117 38.99 -27.90 -8.87
CA LYS A 117 37.52 -28.00 -8.81
C LYS A 117 37.00 -28.27 -7.40
N GLY A 118 37.71 -29.07 -6.59
CA GLY A 118 37.31 -29.35 -5.21
C GLY A 118 37.37 -28.13 -4.29
N GLN A 119 38.37 -27.26 -4.47
CA GLN A 119 38.44 -26.02 -3.70
C GLN A 119 37.38 -25.00 -4.14
N LEU A 120 37.06 -24.98 -5.44
CA LEU A 120 36.00 -24.14 -5.99
C LEU A 120 34.60 -24.55 -5.51
N THR A 121 34.33 -25.86 -5.36
CA THR A 121 33.03 -26.33 -4.83
C THR A 121 32.87 -25.99 -3.35
N ILE A 122 33.92 -26.16 -2.54
CA ILE A 122 33.89 -25.78 -1.11
C ILE A 122 33.63 -24.28 -0.97
N ARG A 123 34.36 -23.44 -1.71
CA ARG A 123 34.16 -21.97 -1.69
C ARG A 123 32.75 -21.54 -2.10
N TRP A 124 32.15 -22.24 -3.06
CA TRP A 124 30.79 -21.98 -3.47
C TRP A 124 29.78 -22.33 -2.38
N ASP A 125 29.99 -23.46 -1.67
CA ASP A 125 29.13 -23.84 -0.57
C ASP A 125 29.26 -22.87 0.62
N ASP A 126 30.48 -22.45 0.96
CA ASP A 126 30.72 -21.41 1.97
C ASP A 126 29.98 -20.10 1.61
N SER A 127 30.02 -19.71 0.33
CA SER A 127 29.30 -18.53 -0.15
C SER A 127 27.78 -18.70 -0.04
N CYS A 128 27.26 -19.89 -0.37
CA CYS A 128 25.84 -20.21 -0.19
C CYS A 128 25.41 -20.16 1.28
N LEU A 129 26.26 -20.61 2.22
CA LEU A 129 25.99 -20.53 3.65
C LEU A 129 25.94 -19.08 4.14
N ASN A 130 26.89 -18.25 3.72
CA ASN A 130 26.88 -16.82 4.04
C ASN A 130 25.61 -16.12 3.53
N TRP A 131 25.21 -16.41 2.28
CA TRP A 131 23.96 -15.86 1.73
C TRP A 131 22.71 -16.36 2.45
N LEU A 132 22.70 -17.59 2.96
CA LEU A 132 21.59 -18.06 3.80
C LEU A 132 21.45 -17.20 5.06
N GLU A 133 22.56 -16.91 5.75
CA GLU A 133 22.53 -16.04 6.93
C GLU A 133 22.05 -14.63 6.58
N GLU A 134 22.57 -14.04 5.51
CA GLU A 134 22.13 -12.72 5.03
C GLU A 134 20.64 -12.69 4.65
N ILE A 135 20.16 -13.71 3.94
CA ILE A 135 18.75 -13.86 3.58
C ILE A 135 17.88 -13.98 4.84
N THR A 136 18.31 -14.72 5.87
CA THR A 136 17.53 -14.80 7.11
C THR A 136 17.44 -13.46 7.83
N ALA A 137 18.53 -12.68 7.85
CA ALA A 137 18.55 -11.34 8.42
C ALA A 137 17.66 -10.36 7.62
N LEU A 138 17.70 -10.44 6.29
CA LEU A 138 16.82 -9.65 5.41
C LEU A 138 15.36 -10.03 5.60
N ASN A 139 15.04 -11.32 5.69
CA ASN A 139 13.66 -11.79 5.91
C ASN A 139 13.08 -11.29 7.23
N LYS A 140 13.88 -11.16 8.30
CA LYS A 140 13.44 -10.53 9.56
C LYS A 140 13.11 -9.05 9.37
N SER A 141 13.92 -8.33 8.58
CA SER A 141 13.70 -6.92 8.27
C SER A 141 12.47 -6.70 7.38
N ILE A 142 12.27 -7.58 6.39
CA ILE A 142 11.08 -7.64 5.54
C ILE A 142 9.84 -7.88 6.39
N GLU A 143 9.87 -8.84 7.33
CA GLU A 143 8.75 -9.12 8.22
C GLU A 143 8.42 -7.92 9.12
N SER A 144 9.42 -7.29 9.73
CA SER A 144 9.20 -6.08 10.53
C SER A 144 8.60 -4.94 9.71
N PHE A 145 9.03 -4.76 8.46
CA PHE A 145 8.46 -3.78 7.54
C PHE A 145 7.02 -4.13 7.16
N ASN A 146 6.78 -5.38 6.77
CA ASN A 146 5.47 -5.87 6.33
C ASN A 146 4.41 -5.73 7.43
N LEU A 147 4.80 -5.84 8.71
CA LEU A 147 3.90 -5.62 9.85
C LEU A 147 3.60 -4.14 10.15
N LYS A 148 4.49 -3.21 9.75
CA LYS A 148 4.38 -1.77 10.03
C LYS A 148 3.79 -0.96 8.88
N ARG A 149 3.63 -1.56 7.71
CA ARG A 149 3.17 -0.87 6.51
C ARG A 149 1.70 -0.43 6.67
N PRO A 150 1.33 0.75 6.14
CA PRO A 150 -0.05 1.23 6.18
C PRO A 150 -0.97 0.57 5.13
N PHE A 151 -0.41 -0.06 4.08
CA PHE A 151 -1.17 -0.62 2.96
C PHE A 151 -0.66 -2.01 2.55
N ASP A 152 -1.56 -2.90 2.15
CA ASP A 152 -1.25 -4.29 1.80
C ASP A 152 -0.50 -4.46 0.47
N ASN A 153 -0.71 -3.55 -0.48
CA ASN A 153 -0.14 -3.62 -1.82
C ASN A 153 1.37 -3.26 -1.90
N ILE A 154 2.03 -2.97 -0.77
CA ILE A 154 3.45 -2.60 -0.70
C ILE A 154 4.30 -3.70 -0.03
N GLU A 155 3.72 -4.88 0.19
CA GLU A 155 4.43 -6.02 0.78
C GLU A 155 5.71 -6.37 -0.01
N ILE A 156 6.78 -6.67 0.73
CA ILE A 156 7.99 -7.29 0.17
C ILE A 156 7.93 -8.78 0.47
N PHE A 157 8.06 -9.62 -0.55
CA PHE A 157 8.10 -11.07 -0.37
C PHE A 157 9.40 -11.53 0.28
N LYS A 158 9.31 -12.57 1.11
CA LYS A 158 10.47 -13.24 1.69
C LYS A 158 11.33 -13.87 0.60
N LEU A 159 12.64 -13.79 0.79
CA LEU A 159 13.66 -14.34 -0.11
C LEU A 159 13.96 -15.79 0.27
N SER A 160 14.29 -16.60 -0.74
CA SER A 160 14.82 -17.95 -0.57
C SER A 160 16.06 -18.10 -1.43
N LEU A 161 17.12 -18.67 -0.88
CA LEU A 161 18.37 -18.88 -1.61
C LEU A 161 18.11 -19.64 -2.93
N GLU A 162 17.21 -20.63 -2.92
CA GLU A 162 16.91 -21.41 -4.12
C GLU A 162 16.34 -20.56 -5.24
N ASN A 163 15.46 -19.61 -4.93
CA ASN A 163 14.86 -18.72 -5.92
C ASN A 163 15.87 -17.70 -6.44
N GLU A 164 16.72 -17.17 -5.56
CA GLU A 164 17.76 -16.21 -5.93
C GLU A 164 18.83 -16.87 -6.82
N LEU A 165 19.24 -18.11 -6.52
CA LEU A 165 20.15 -18.89 -7.36
C LEU A 165 19.50 -19.25 -8.71
N LYS A 166 18.22 -19.63 -8.73
CA LYS A 166 17.48 -19.87 -9.97
C LYS A 166 17.42 -18.61 -10.84
N GLN A 167 17.21 -17.45 -10.24
CA GLN A 167 17.20 -16.16 -10.95
C GLN A 167 18.57 -15.85 -11.58
N ALA A 168 19.66 -16.18 -10.91
CA ALA A 168 21.02 -16.03 -11.43
C ALA A 168 21.45 -17.16 -12.40
N ASN A 169 20.59 -18.13 -12.71
CA ASN A 169 20.93 -19.37 -13.44
C ASN A 169 22.14 -20.09 -12.83
N ALA A 170 22.24 -20.10 -11.50
CA ALA A 170 23.32 -20.72 -10.75
C ALA A 170 22.83 -22.03 -10.10
N PRO A 171 23.59 -23.14 -10.19
CA PRO A 171 23.25 -24.37 -9.52
C PRO A 171 23.58 -24.29 -8.02
N ARG A 172 22.70 -24.81 -7.17
CA ARG A 172 22.98 -24.96 -5.72
C ARG A 172 24.10 -25.96 -5.43
N TRP A 173 24.20 -26.99 -6.27
CA TRP A 173 25.20 -28.05 -6.16
C TRP A 173 26.01 -28.11 -7.45
N LEU A 174 27.32 -27.87 -7.33
CA LEU A 174 28.28 -28.04 -8.41
C LEU A 174 28.78 -29.49 -8.40
N ARG A 175 28.62 -30.19 -9.52
CA ARG A 175 29.18 -31.54 -9.74
C ARG A 175 30.44 -31.46 -10.57
#